data_AF-A0A179HXQ6-F1
#
_entry.id   AF-A0A179HXQ6-F1
#
_cell.length_a   1.000
_cell.length_b   1.000
_cell.length_c   1.000
_cell.angle_alpha   90.00
_cell.angle_beta   90.00
_cell.angle_gamma   90.00
#
_symmetry.space_group_name_H-M   'P 1'
#
loop_
_entity.id
_entity.type
_entity.pdbx_description
1 polymer ?
#
loop_
_entity_poly.entity_id
_entity_poly.type
_entity_poly.pdbx_seq_one_letter_code
_entity_poly.pdbx_strand_id
1 'polypeptide(L)'
;MPWKDKLKQLKGEFDSLVSGGGQSSHAQAPPPGHYQQQQQQPPGYGYGPGPGPGPGPGPGPGYGYGHGPGPGHAPPNAPPPVPPHPPQQTRPGEQEQQQQQQQQQQQPPPVPPHPPATGAASGPVYWRPQFRPDVPVTAEWDAKLGNGPDGWGNQELEHYTANPENAFHTPDGRLVIRAVANSAAPSREQRYTSARLVSRQTLSRDRGVLTGFIVSPCAPGIWPAFWLLPREPFAWPTDGEIDIAETWNGDRENHTCLHWGQHHEPQKHRVLGTRIPDMHARPVRYDFAWDQPGGQAGQGRMLWYIDGRPVMKAQVPPGTRPLRDMTILLNVAMGGNVCAGKTPADGYYDMVVCALWMADELEYGGWGRFEHDWGNPGTPQGNTY
;
A
#
# COMPACT_ATOMS: atom_id res chain seq x y z
N MET A 1 41.00 22.41 27.91
CA MET A 1 41.02 21.22 28.77
C MET A 1 41.03 19.95 27.91
N PRO A 2 41.88 18.96 28.21
CA PRO A 2 41.88 17.66 27.54
C PRO A 2 40.53 16.93 27.70
N TRP A 3 40.11 16.20 26.67
CA TRP A 3 38.80 15.52 26.58
C TRP A 3 38.50 14.54 27.73
N LYS A 4 39.53 14.02 28.40
CA LYS A 4 39.40 13.13 29.56
C LYS A 4 38.84 13.84 30.80
N ASP A 5 39.07 15.13 30.93
CA ASP A 5 38.60 15.92 32.08
C ASP A 5 37.11 16.28 31.92
N LYS A 6 36.64 16.49 30.68
CA LYS A 6 35.21 16.65 30.36
C LYS A 6 34.38 15.40 30.67
N LEU A 7 34.94 14.21 30.45
CA LEU A 7 34.26 12.93 30.75
C LEU A 7 34.14 12.66 32.26
N LYS A 8 35.13 13.08 33.06
CA LYS A 8 35.05 12.99 34.53
C LYS A 8 34.04 13.99 35.10
N GLN A 9 33.96 15.19 34.54
CA GLN A 9 32.98 16.19 34.97
C GLN A 9 31.55 15.75 34.68
N LEU A 10 31.29 15.23 33.47
CA LEU A 10 29.96 14.74 33.08
C LEU A 10 29.51 13.51 33.89
N LYS A 11 30.46 12.66 34.31
CA LYS A 11 30.15 11.51 35.17
C LYS A 11 29.80 11.95 36.61
N GLY A 12 30.50 12.96 37.13
CA GLY A 12 30.20 13.53 38.46
C GLY A 12 28.85 14.26 38.51
N GLU A 13 28.47 14.94 37.43
CA GLU A 13 27.15 15.59 37.31
C GLU A 13 26.01 14.55 37.23
N PHE A 14 26.23 13.44 36.51
CA PHE A 14 25.25 12.35 36.40
C PHE A 14 25.05 11.61 37.75
N ASP A 15 26.12 11.32 38.48
CA ASP A 15 26.02 10.63 39.78
C ASP A 15 25.35 11.50 40.86
N SER A 16 25.44 12.83 40.73
CA SER A 16 24.75 13.80 41.62
C SER A 16 23.23 13.90 41.38
N LEU A 17 22.79 13.63 40.15
CA LEU A 17 21.36 13.60 39.77
C LEU A 17 20.65 12.34 40.25
N VAL A 18 21.40 11.27 40.55
CA VAL A 18 20.86 9.96 40.97
C VAL A 18 20.80 9.81 42.50
N SER A 19 21.43 10.72 43.28
CA SER A 19 21.70 10.48 44.72
C SER A 19 21.14 11.51 45.74
N GLY A 20 20.29 12.46 45.36
CA GLY A 20 19.50 13.27 46.33
C GLY A 20 18.00 13.22 45.98
N GLY A 21 17.13 12.47 46.67
CA GLY A 21 16.57 12.75 48.01
C GLY A 21 15.34 13.68 47.88
N GLY A 22 14.13 13.45 48.39
CA GLY A 22 13.52 12.42 49.22
C GLY A 22 12.06 12.80 49.58
N GLN A 23 11.26 11.79 49.94
CA GLN A 23 10.08 11.75 50.85
C GLN A 23 8.88 12.72 50.76
N SER A 24 7.71 12.17 50.39
CA SER A 24 6.36 12.17 51.05
C SER A 24 5.33 11.74 49.98
N SER A 25 4.22 11.03 50.19
CA SER A 25 3.43 10.55 51.33
C SER A 25 2.68 9.26 50.90
N HIS A 26 2.33 8.41 51.85
CA HIS A 26 1.65 7.12 51.64
C HIS A 26 0.32 7.18 50.87
N ALA A 27 0.20 6.36 49.83
CA ALA A 27 -1.05 5.72 49.42
C ALA A 27 -0.74 4.28 48.97
N GLN A 28 -1.38 3.29 49.59
CA GLN A 28 -1.22 1.88 49.26
C GLN A 28 -1.72 1.58 47.84
N ALA A 29 -0.91 0.89 47.05
CA ALA A 29 -1.34 0.27 45.80
C ALA A 29 -2.09 -1.03 46.09
N PRO A 30 -3.25 -1.30 45.47
CA PRO A 30 -3.90 -2.60 45.57
C PRO A 30 -3.14 -3.67 44.76
N PRO A 31 -3.23 -4.96 45.13
CA PRO A 31 -2.55 -6.04 44.43
C PRO A 31 -3.13 -6.27 43.02
N PRO A 32 -2.37 -6.92 42.11
CA PRO A 32 -2.82 -7.17 40.75
C PRO A 32 -4.07 -8.07 40.75
N GLY A 33 -5.20 -7.49 40.35
CA GLY A 33 -6.43 -8.23 40.11
C GLY A 33 -6.29 -9.11 38.87
N HIS A 34 -6.51 -10.41 39.06
CA HIS A 34 -6.79 -11.33 37.97
C HIS A 34 -8.04 -10.86 37.22
N TYR A 35 -7.89 -10.32 36.01
CA TYR A 35 -9.02 -10.12 35.11
C TYR A 35 -9.35 -11.44 34.42
N GLN A 36 -10.21 -12.22 35.09
CA GLN A 36 -10.99 -13.26 34.48
C GLN A 36 -12.04 -12.57 33.59
N GLN A 37 -11.86 -12.57 32.27
CA GLN A 37 -12.90 -12.11 31.34
C GLN A 37 -14.14 -13.00 31.52
N GLN A 38 -15.18 -12.45 32.12
CA GLN A 38 -16.52 -13.00 32.01
C GLN A 38 -16.94 -12.95 30.55
N GLN A 39 -17.17 -14.14 29.98
CA GLN A 39 -17.90 -14.31 28.74
C GLN A 39 -19.29 -13.70 28.91
N GLN A 40 -19.51 -12.51 28.36
CA GLN A 40 -20.87 -12.01 28.13
C GLN A 40 -21.33 -12.62 26.80
N GLN A 41 -22.23 -13.59 26.90
CA GLN A 41 -22.99 -14.09 25.77
C GLN A 41 -23.91 -12.97 25.23
N PRO A 42 -24.06 -12.82 23.90
CA PRO A 42 -25.10 -11.96 23.34
C PRO A 42 -26.50 -12.56 23.60
N PRO A 43 -27.55 -11.73 23.69
CA PRO A 43 -28.91 -12.20 23.97
C PRO A 43 -29.43 -13.10 22.83
N GLY A 44 -30.00 -14.23 23.22
CA GLY A 44 -30.55 -15.23 22.31
C GLY A 44 -31.76 -14.72 21.53
N TYR A 45 -31.71 -14.91 20.20
CA TYR A 45 -32.91 -14.97 19.38
C TYR A 45 -33.54 -16.35 19.54
N GLY A 46 -34.73 -16.38 20.14
CA GLY A 46 -35.54 -17.59 20.22
C GLY A 46 -36.04 -18.00 18.84
N TYR A 47 -35.59 -19.16 18.36
CA TYR A 47 -36.28 -19.90 17.30
C TYR A 47 -37.18 -20.96 17.94
N GLY A 48 -38.49 -20.83 17.75
CA GLY A 48 -39.45 -21.91 18.00
C GLY A 48 -39.27 -23.08 17.01
N PRO A 49 -39.82 -24.26 17.32
CA PRO A 49 -39.50 -25.50 16.60
C PRO A 49 -40.20 -25.55 15.24
N GLY A 50 -39.40 -25.59 14.17
CA GLY A 50 -39.84 -25.99 12.82
C GLY A 50 -39.76 -27.51 12.65
N PRO A 51 -40.63 -28.13 11.83
CA PRO A 51 -40.80 -29.58 11.76
C PRO A 51 -39.68 -30.28 10.98
N GLY A 52 -39.41 -31.53 11.34
CA GLY A 52 -38.33 -32.38 10.85
C GLY A 52 -38.42 -32.86 9.39
N PRO A 53 -37.45 -33.67 8.95
CA PRO A 53 -37.18 -33.93 7.54
C PRO A 53 -38.06 -35.04 6.94
N GLY A 54 -38.61 -34.79 5.75
CA GLY A 54 -39.25 -35.80 4.90
C GLY A 54 -38.25 -36.48 3.95
N PRO A 55 -38.53 -37.72 3.50
CA PRO A 55 -37.53 -38.61 2.93
C PRO A 55 -37.30 -38.37 1.42
N GLY A 56 -36.05 -38.57 0.99
CA GLY A 56 -35.69 -38.66 -0.43
C GLY A 56 -36.05 -40.03 -1.03
N PRO A 57 -36.24 -40.13 -2.35
CA PRO A 57 -36.37 -41.42 -3.02
C PRO A 57 -35.01 -41.90 -3.56
N GLY A 58 -34.66 -43.13 -3.20
CA GLY A 58 -33.62 -43.96 -3.82
C GLY A 58 -34.07 -44.66 -5.11
N PRO A 59 -33.29 -45.63 -5.64
CA PRO A 59 -32.88 -45.62 -7.06
C PRO A 59 -33.40 -46.78 -7.93
N GLY A 60 -33.19 -46.65 -9.25
CA GLY A 60 -32.99 -47.75 -10.21
C GLY A 60 -33.89 -47.72 -11.45
N PRO A 61 -33.62 -48.52 -12.51
CA PRO A 61 -32.40 -49.27 -12.86
C PRO A 61 -31.80 -48.85 -14.23
N GLY A 62 -30.58 -49.30 -14.52
CA GLY A 62 -29.92 -49.12 -15.81
C GLY A 62 -30.20 -50.24 -16.81
N TYR A 63 -29.98 -49.96 -18.10
CA TYR A 63 -29.57 -50.90 -19.15
C TYR A 63 -28.79 -50.13 -20.23
N GLY A 64 -27.66 -50.69 -20.67
CA GLY A 64 -26.80 -50.16 -21.72
C GLY A 64 -27.09 -50.73 -23.12
N TYR A 65 -26.11 -50.52 -24.02
CA TYR A 65 -26.06 -50.79 -25.47
C TYR A 65 -26.81 -49.75 -26.32
N GLY A 66 -26.30 -49.18 -27.41
CA GLY A 66 -25.10 -49.37 -28.21
C GLY A 66 -25.40 -48.88 -29.64
N HIS A 67 -24.38 -48.37 -30.35
CA HIS A 67 -24.27 -48.18 -31.81
C HIS A 67 -24.99 -47.02 -32.54
N GLY A 68 -24.17 -46.19 -33.20
CA GLY A 68 -24.34 -45.79 -34.62
C GLY A 68 -24.77 -44.34 -34.90
N PRO A 69 -23.98 -43.56 -35.67
CA PRO A 69 -24.44 -42.26 -36.17
C PRO A 69 -25.24 -42.44 -37.47
N GLY A 70 -26.48 -41.97 -37.49
CA GLY A 70 -27.30 -41.81 -38.69
C GLY A 70 -27.43 -40.34 -39.08
N PRO A 71 -27.52 -40.01 -40.38
CA PRO A 71 -27.36 -38.65 -40.89
C PRO A 71 -28.69 -37.87 -40.84
N GLY A 72 -28.63 -36.55 -40.65
CA GLY A 72 -29.85 -35.74 -40.71
C GLY A 72 -29.67 -34.25 -40.49
N HIS A 73 -29.55 -33.53 -41.60
CA HIS A 73 -30.16 -32.22 -41.87
C HIS A 73 -29.73 -30.99 -41.07
N ALA A 74 -28.90 -30.17 -41.73
CA ALA A 74 -28.63 -28.77 -41.41
C ALA A 74 -29.74 -27.83 -41.90
N PRO A 75 -30.06 -26.73 -41.18
CA PRO A 75 -30.92 -25.67 -41.68
C PRO A 75 -30.15 -24.69 -42.61
N PRO A 76 -30.85 -24.01 -43.55
CA PRO A 76 -30.23 -23.31 -44.67
C PRO A 76 -29.97 -21.83 -44.35
N ASN A 77 -28.71 -21.39 -44.47
CA ASN A 77 -28.24 -20.08 -44.96
C ASN A 77 -26.81 -19.84 -44.47
N ALA A 78 -25.84 -20.27 -45.26
CA ALA A 78 -24.45 -19.82 -45.16
C ALA A 78 -23.95 -19.50 -46.58
N PRO A 79 -23.31 -18.33 -46.82
CA PRO A 79 -22.72 -18.01 -48.11
C PRO A 79 -21.53 -18.93 -48.44
N PRO A 80 -21.21 -19.14 -49.73
CA PRO A 80 -20.16 -20.08 -50.15
C PRO A 80 -18.74 -19.62 -49.72
N PRO A 81 -17.79 -20.56 -49.55
CA PRO A 81 -16.43 -20.23 -49.13
C PRO A 81 -15.68 -19.46 -50.21
N VAL A 82 -14.99 -18.39 -49.80
CA VAL A 82 -14.08 -17.59 -50.62
C VAL A 82 -12.83 -18.44 -50.95
N PRO A 83 -12.34 -18.46 -52.21
CA PRO A 83 -11.12 -19.20 -52.56
C PRO A 83 -9.89 -18.61 -51.83
N PRO A 84 -8.86 -19.42 -51.54
CA PRO A 84 -7.68 -18.93 -50.84
C PRO A 84 -6.97 -17.85 -51.68
N HIS A 85 -6.62 -16.75 -51.03
CA HIS A 85 -5.81 -15.69 -51.62
C HIS A 85 -4.45 -16.25 -52.09
N PRO A 86 -3.93 -15.78 -53.24
CA PRO A 86 -2.56 -16.11 -53.63
C PRO A 86 -1.57 -15.51 -52.60
N PRO A 87 -0.40 -16.13 -52.38
CA PRO A 87 0.58 -15.61 -51.44
C PRO A 87 1.00 -14.20 -51.88
N GLN A 88 0.75 -13.23 -51.01
CA GLN A 88 1.28 -11.87 -51.17
C GLN A 88 2.81 -11.95 -51.08
N GLN A 89 3.47 -11.76 -52.22
CA GLN A 89 4.87 -11.35 -52.23
C GLN A 89 4.93 -9.93 -51.67
N THR A 90 5.36 -9.79 -50.42
CA THR A 90 5.70 -8.49 -49.84
C THR A 90 6.91 -7.94 -50.58
N ARG A 91 6.81 -6.68 -51.02
CA ARG A 91 7.96 -5.96 -51.59
C ARG A 91 8.97 -5.67 -50.46
N PRO A 92 10.30 -5.78 -50.69
CA PRO A 92 11.29 -5.41 -49.70
C PRO A 92 11.10 -3.92 -49.34
N GLY A 93 10.65 -3.63 -48.11
CA GLY A 93 10.44 -2.28 -47.60
C GLY A 93 9.16 -2.08 -46.76
N GLU A 94 8.12 -2.91 -46.95
CA GLU A 94 6.87 -2.78 -46.16
C GLU A 94 7.00 -3.33 -44.72
N GLN A 95 7.88 -4.31 -44.50
CA GLN A 95 8.17 -4.84 -43.15
C GLN A 95 9.00 -3.87 -42.28
N GLU A 96 9.90 -3.08 -42.88
CA GLU A 96 10.68 -2.08 -42.13
C GLU A 96 9.82 -0.88 -41.69
N GLN A 97 8.85 -0.45 -42.52
CA GLN A 97 7.91 0.60 -42.11
C GLN A 97 6.93 0.14 -41.04
N GLN A 98 6.49 -1.13 -41.06
CA GLN A 98 5.65 -1.69 -40.00
C GLN A 98 6.43 -1.91 -38.69
N GLN A 99 7.71 -2.29 -38.75
CA GLN A 99 8.56 -2.38 -37.55
C GLN A 99 8.88 -0.99 -36.96
N GLN A 100 9.08 0.04 -37.78
CA GLN A 100 9.29 1.41 -37.28
C GLN A 100 8.01 2.01 -36.68
N GLN A 101 6.83 1.72 -37.23
CA GLN A 101 5.55 2.15 -36.63
C GLN A 101 5.22 1.40 -35.33
N GLN A 102 5.58 0.11 -35.22
CA GLN A 102 5.42 -0.64 -33.96
C GLN A 102 6.41 -0.20 -32.87
N GLN A 103 7.62 0.23 -33.23
CA GLN A 103 8.57 0.79 -32.25
C GLN A 103 8.16 2.17 -31.73
N GLN A 104 7.44 2.99 -32.52
CA GLN A 104 6.89 4.28 -32.05
C GLN A 104 5.71 4.11 -31.08
N GLN A 105 5.01 2.97 -31.09
CA GLN A 105 3.90 2.70 -30.15
C GLN A 105 4.35 2.09 -28.81
N GLN A 106 5.65 1.79 -28.65
CA GLN A 106 6.22 1.28 -27.39
C GLN A 106 6.92 2.36 -26.56
N GLN A 107 6.99 3.60 -27.05
CA GLN A 107 7.45 4.70 -26.24
C GLN A 107 6.27 5.27 -25.45
N PRO A 108 6.40 5.48 -24.13
CA PRO A 108 5.40 6.24 -23.39
C PRO A 108 5.21 7.60 -24.08
N PRO A 109 3.99 8.16 -24.08
CA PRO A 109 3.78 9.51 -24.63
C PRO A 109 4.79 10.46 -23.99
N PRO A 110 5.37 11.39 -24.76
CA PRO A 110 6.31 12.36 -24.20
C PRO A 110 5.65 13.04 -23.01
N VAL A 111 6.37 13.07 -21.88
CA VAL A 111 6.02 13.91 -20.75
C VAL A 111 5.75 15.31 -21.31
N PRO A 112 4.63 15.97 -20.98
CA PRO A 112 4.37 17.33 -21.41
C PRO A 112 5.63 18.16 -21.17
N PRO A 113 6.07 19.00 -22.11
CA PRO A 113 7.27 19.80 -21.93
C PRO A 113 7.05 20.66 -20.68
N HIS A 114 7.71 20.29 -19.59
CA HIS A 114 7.81 21.16 -18.44
C HIS A 114 8.51 22.44 -18.92
N PRO A 115 8.05 23.62 -18.48
CA PRO A 115 8.80 24.84 -18.72
C PRO A 115 10.25 24.65 -18.19
N PRO A 116 11.23 25.30 -18.82
CA PRO A 116 12.64 25.07 -18.52
C PRO A 116 12.89 25.20 -17.02
N ALA A 117 13.68 24.25 -16.49
CA ALA A 117 14.13 24.20 -15.12
C ALA A 117 14.98 25.44 -14.79
N THR A 118 14.32 26.55 -14.47
CA THR A 118 14.90 27.65 -13.72
C THR A 118 14.48 27.45 -12.27
N GLY A 119 15.41 27.00 -11.44
CA GLY A 119 15.28 26.69 -10.00
C GLY A 119 14.15 27.39 -9.25
N ALA A 120 12.94 26.83 -9.33
CA ALA A 120 11.83 27.19 -8.48
C ALA A 120 11.93 26.32 -7.23
N ALA A 121 12.21 26.96 -6.09
CA ALA A 121 12.40 26.33 -4.80
C ALA A 121 11.29 25.28 -4.56
N SER A 122 11.69 24.03 -4.31
CA SER A 122 10.87 23.13 -3.50
C SER A 122 10.49 23.91 -2.23
N GLY A 123 9.23 23.83 -1.81
CA GLY A 123 8.84 24.35 -0.49
C GLY A 123 9.81 23.87 0.59
N PRO A 124 9.99 24.63 1.69
CA PRO A 124 10.89 24.21 2.76
C PRO A 124 10.59 22.77 3.18
N VAL A 125 11.59 21.89 3.04
CA VAL A 125 11.51 20.52 3.54
C VAL A 125 11.58 20.61 5.07
N TYR A 126 10.51 20.21 5.74
CA TYR A 126 10.46 20.24 7.21
C TYR A 126 10.77 18.88 7.84
N TRP A 127 10.77 17.80 7.05
CA TRP A 127 11.18 16.49 7.54
C TRP A 127 11.71 15.60 6.41
N ARG A 128 12.74 14.81 6.72
CA ARG A 128 13.32 13.79 5.85
C ARG A 128 13.95 12.71 6.74
N PRO A 129 13.62 11.41 6.54
CA PRO A 129 14.25 10.34 7.27
C PRO A 129 15.72 10.14 6.84
N GLN A 130 16.52 9.61 7.75
CA GLN A 130 17.94 9.32 7.56
C GLN A 130 18.15 7.89 7.07
N PHE A 131 18.16 7.71 5.77
CA PHE A 131 18.54 6.44 5.15
C PHE A 131 20.07 6.31 5.15
N ARG A 132 20.63 5.85 6.27
CA ARG A 132 22.07 5.67 6.45
C ARG A 132 22.37 4.33 7.12
N PRO A 133 23.38 3.57 6.67
CA PRO A 133 23.72 2.28 7.26
C PRO A 133 24.08 2.33 8.75
N ASP A 134 24.60 3.47 9.23
CA ASP A 134 24.98 3.65 10.63
C ASP A 134 23.83 4.12 11.53
N VAL A 135 22.66 4.41 10.96
CA VAL A 135 21.44 4.77 11.67
C VAL A 135 20.51 3.55 11.68
N PRO A 136 20.13 3.01 12.85
CA PRO A 136 19.15 1.94 12.91
C PRO A 136 17.82 2.37 12.27
N VAL A 137 17.15 1.48 11.53
CA VAL A 137 15.78 1.73 11.00
C VAL A 137 14.84 2.15 12.14
N THR A 138 15.03 1.57 13.32
CA THR A 138 14.26 1.88 14.54
C THR A 138 14.49 3.28 15.11
N ALA A 139 15.36 4.11 14.53
CA ALA A 139 15.51 5.50 14.94
C ALA A 139 14.26 6.33 14.57
N GLU A 140 13.66 6.03 13.41
CA GLU A 140 12.57 6.83 12.82
C GLU A 140 11.31 6.01 12.53
N TRP A 141 11.41 4.68 12.62
CA TRP A 141 10.34 3.75 12.27
C TRP A 141 10.09 2.76 13.40
N ASP A 142 8.83 2.52 13.74
CA ASP A 142 8.43 1.41 14.60
C ASP A 142 7.98 0.23 13.71
N ALA A 143 8.35 -0.99 14.08
CA ALA A 143 7.96 -2.20 13.35
C ALA A 143 6.69 -2.81 13.95
N LYS A 144 5.69 -3.08 13.10
CA LYS A 144 4.58 -3.96 13.45
C LYS A 144 5.04 -5.41 13.28
N LEU A 145 4.71 -6.26 14.24
CA LEU A 145 5.25 -7.62 14.34
C LEU A 145 4.15 -8.66 14.17
N GLY A 146 4.52 -9.81 13.62
CA GLY A 146 3.64 -10.94 13.43
C GLY A 146 2.74 -10.85 12.20
N ASN A 147 1.74 -11.73 12.16
CA ASN A 147 0.75 -11.84 11.08
C ASN A 147 -0.59 -11.16 11.43
N GLY A 148 -0.65 -10.44 12.57
CA GLY A 148 -1.86 -9.77 13.04
C GLY A 148 -3.07 -10.69 13.23
N PRO A 149 -4.22 -10.15 13.66
CA PRO A 149 -5.49 -10.85 13.57
C PRO A 149 -5.88 -11.11 12.11
N ASP A 150 -6.27 -12.35 11.78
CA ASP A 150 -6.77 -12.77 10.46
C ASP A 150 -5.88 -12.36 9.26
N GLY A 151 -4.55 -12.36 9.42
CA GLY A 151 -3.62 -11.93 8.36
C GLY A 151 -3.77 -10.43 8.10
N TRP A 152 -3.68 -9.63 9.17
CA TRP A 152 -3.92 -8.18 9.17
C TRP A 152 -5.29 -7.76 8.60
N GLY A 153 -6.31 -8.62 8.73
CA GLY A 153 -7.66 -8.40 8.20
C GLY A 153 -7.81 -8.72 6.70
N ASN A 154 -6.71 -9.06 6.02
CA ASN A 154 -6.67 -9.30 4.58
C ASN A 154 -6.26 -10.72 4.21
N GLN A 155 -6.16 -11.64 5.17
CA GLN A 155 -5.66 -13.00 4.96
C GLN A 155 -4.22 -13.03 4.42
N GLU A 156 -3.42 -12.02 4.79
CA GLU A 156 -1.99 -11.93 4.49
C GLU A 156 -1.21 -13.12 5.07
N LEU A 157 -0.16 -13.56 4.38
CA LEU A 157 0.61 -14.77 4.73
C LEU A 157 1.86 -14.49 5.54
N GLU A 158 2.41 -13.28 5.43
CA GLU A 158 3.70 -12.94 6.02
C GLU A 158 3.64 -12.75 7.53
N HIS A 159 4.75 -13.09 8.17
CA HIS A 159 5.06 -12.69 9.53
C HIS A 159 5.97 -11.47 9.47
N TYR A 160 5.46 -10.29 9.83
CA TYR A 160 6.29 -9.09 9.89
C TYR A 160 7.30 -9.19 11.04
N THR A 161 8.54 -8.77 10.81
CA THR A 161 9.62 -8.84 11.79
C THR A 161 10.34 -7.49 11.93
N ALA A 162 11.17 -7.37 12.97
CA ALA A 162 12.15 -6.30 13.12
C ALA A 162 13.58 -6.74 12.73
N ASN A 163 13.71 -7.87 12.03
CA ASN A 163 15.01 -8.42 11.61
C ASN A 163 15.63 -7.49 10.54
N PRO A 164 16.93 -7.13 10.65
CA PRO A 164 17.65 -6.42 9.60
C PRO A 164 17.64 -7.10 8.22
N GLU A 165 17.27 -8.38 8.12
CA GLU A 165 17.02 -9.04 6.83
C GLU A 165 15.79 -8.46 6.11
N ASN A 166 14.76 -8.05 6.84
CA ASN A 166 13.50 -7.55 6.28
C ASN A 166 13.44 -6.03 6.16
N ALA A 167 14.21 -5.28 6.95
CA ALA A 167 14.31 -3.83 6.81
C ALA A 167 15.73 -3.32 7.15
N PHE A 168 16.36 -2.63 6.20
CA PHE A 168 17.72 -2.13 6.36
C PHE A 168 18.03 -0.93 5.47
N HIS A 169 19.05 -0.16 5.85
CA HIS A 169 19.58 0.93 5.04
C HIS A 169 20.76 0.44 4.18
N THR A 170 20.80 0.88 2.92
CA THR A 170 21.90 0.55 2.00
C THR A 170 23.04 1.58 2.09
N PRO A 171 24.28 1.20 1.70
CA PRO A 171 25.42 2.13 1.67
C PRO A 171 25.22 3.38 0.80
N ASP A 172 24.39 3.30 -0.24
CA ASP A 172 24.05 4.41 -1.13
C ASP A 172 22.85 5.24 -0.67
N GLY A 173 22.38 5.02 0.56
CA GLY A 173 21.42 5.90 1.22
C GLY A 173 19.95 5.63 0.89
N ARG A 174 19.56 4.35 0.84
CA ARG A 174 18.17 3.92 0.62
C ARG A 174 17.64 3.13 1.80
N LEU A 175 16.33 3.08 1.96
CA LEU A 175 15.65 2.11 2.84
C LEU A 175 15.10 0.97 1.98
N VAL A 176 15.43 -0.26 2.34
CA VAL A 176 14.91 -1.49 1.72
C VAL A 176 13.95 -2.15 2.68
N ILE A 177 12.77 -2.52 2.16
CA ILE A 177 11.84 -3.45 2.80
C ILE A 177 11.82 -4.72 1.96
N ARG A 178 12.29 -5.81 2.55
CA ARG A 178 12.48 -7.10 1.90
C ARG A 178 11.48 -8.11 2.42
N ALA A 179 10.60 -8.55 1.53
CA ALA A 179 9.82 -9.77 1.73
C ALA A 179 10.65 -10.99 1.32
N VAL A 180 10.66 -12.04 2.14
CA VAL A 180 11.36 -13.31 1.88
C VAL A 180 10.35 -14.44 1.90
N ALA A 181 10.32 -15.20 0.80
CA ALA A 181 9.57 -16.44 0.66
C ALA A 181 10.54 -17.63 0.67
N ASN A 182 10.30 -18.58 1.57
CA ASN A 182 11.10 -19.79 1.73
C ASN A 182 10.20 -20.97 2.11
N SER A 183 9.66 -21.67 1.12
CA SER A 183 8.77 -22.80 1.30
C SER A 183 9.38 -23.96 2.10
N ALA A 184 10.71 -24.08 2.09
CA ALA A 184 11.45 -25.10 2.83
C ALA A 184 11.62 -24.77 4.33
N ALA A 185 11.23 -23.57 4.78
CA ALA A 185 11.36 -23.17 6.17
C ALA A 185 10.51 -24.07 7.09
N PRO A 186 11.02 -24.41 8.29
CA PRO A 186 10.42 -25.40 9.18
C PRO A 186 9.12 -24.90 9.84
N SER A 187 8.96 -23.59 10.02
CA SER A 187 7.75 -23.00 10.62
C SER A 187 6.98 -22.15 9.61
N ARG A 188 5.66 -22.04 9.79
CA ARG A 188 4.80 -21.22 8.92
C ARG A 188 5.22 -19.75 8.93
N GLU A 189 5.63 -19.25 10.08
CA GLU A 189 6.09 -17.88 10.31
C GLU A 189 7.41 -17.58 9.60
N GLN A 190 8.23 -18.60 9.35
CA GLN A 190 9.50 -18.45 8.65
C GLN A 190 9.38 -18.62 7.13
N ARG A 191 8.26 -19.19 6.66
CA ARG A 191 8.03 -19.38 5.22
C ARG A 191 7.83 -18.07 4.48
N TYR A 192 7.26 -17.08 5.16
CA TYR A 192 6.99 -15.76 4.61
C TYR A 192 7.32 -14.72 5.67
N THR A 193 8.41 -13.98 5.50
CA THR A 193 8.79 -12.87 6.40
C THR A 193 8.87 -11.56 5.63
N SER A 194 8.54 -10.46 6.29
CA SER A 194 8.64 -9.13 5.71
C SER A 194 8.80 -8.08 6.81
N ALA A 195 8.74 -6.79 6.48
CA ALA A 195 8.61 -5.71 7.45
C ALA A 195 7.41 -4.82 7.15
N ARG A 196 6.77 -4.35 8.23
CA ARG A 196 5.75 -3.31 8.21
C ARG A 196 6.17 -2.19 9.13
N LEU A 197 6.66 -1.11 8.53
CA LEU A 197 7.23 0.04 9.21
C LEU A 197 6.16 1.13 9.36
N VAL A 198 6.12 1.77 10.53
CA VAL A 198 5.28 2.93 10.83
C VAL A 198 6.18 4.07 11.25
N SER A 199 6.08 5.24 10.61
CA SER A 199 6.92 6.38 10.95
C SER A 199 6.59 6.92 12.34
N ARG A 200 7.63 7.28 13.09
CA ARG A 200 7.47 8.03 14.34
C ARG A 200 7.05 9.47 14.10
N GLN A 201 7.40 10.03 12.95
CA GLN A 201 6.92 11.33 12.51
C GLN A 201 5.48 11.20 11.98
N THR A 202 4.61 12.16 12.27
CA THR A 202 3.33 12.32 11.56
C THR A 202 3.45 13.42 10.51
N LEU A 203 2.47 13.55 9.61
CA LEU A 203 2.44 14.66 8.66
C LEU A 203 2.61 16.03 9.34
N SER A 204 2.11 16.19 10.57
CA SER A 204 2.41 17.29 11.51
C SER A 204 2.07 18.71 11.04
N ARG A 205 1.54 18.86 9.83
CA ARG A 205 1.08 20.12 9.24
C ARG A 205 -0.33 19.93 8.73
N ASP A 206 -1.12 21.00 8.81
CA ASP A 206 -2.46 21.08 8.20
C ASP A 206 -2.43 21.14 6.68
N ARG A 207 -1.27 21.48 6.15
CA ARG A 207 -1.07 21.74 4.74
C ARG A 207 0.36 21.34 4.39
N GLY A 208 0.54 20.56 3.33
CA GLY A 208 1.87 20.08 2.94
C GLY A 208 1.84 19.04 1.83
N VAL A 209 3.03 18.50 1.57
CA VAL A 209 3.27 17.43 0.59
C VAL A 209 4.17 16.38 1.21
N LEU A 210 3.84 15.11 0.99
CA LEU A 210 4.68 13.96 1.24
C LEU A 210 5.12 13.39 -0.11
N THR A 211 6.43 13.31 -0.34
CA THR A 211 7.01 12.81 -1.59
C THR A 211 7.86 11.58 -1.32
N GLY A 212 7.67 10.52 -2.10
CA GLY A 212 8.46 9.28 -2.08
C GLY A 212 8.95 8.88 -3.47
N PHE A 213 10.18 8.39 -3.55
CA PHE A 213 10.76 7.77 -4.76
C PHE A 213 10.96 6.28 -4.48
N ILE A 214 10.15 5.43 -5.10
CA ILE A 214 10.06 4.01 -4.72
C ILE A 214 10.23 3.12 -5.96
N VAL A 215 11.07 2.10 -5.83
CA VAL A 215 11.10 0.95 -6.76
C VAL A 215 10.28 -0.17 -6.12
N SER A 216 9.24 -0.64 -6.79
CA SER A 216 8.33 -1.65 -6.24
C SER A 216 8.59 -3.03 -6.85
N PRO A 217 8.62 -4.12 -6.06
CA PRO A 217 8.70 -5.46 -6.60
C PRO A 217 7.40 -5.80 -7.34
N CYS A 218 7.51 -6.51 -8.47
CA CYS A 218 6.36 -6.99 -9.22
C CYS A 218 6.44 -8.51 -9.39
N ALA A 219 5.63 -9.24 -8.63
CA ALA A 219 5.53 -10.69 -8.75
C ALA A 219 4.15 -11.19 -8.28
N PRO A 220 3.71 -12.38 -8.73
CA PRO A 220 2.51 -13.03 -8.20
C PRO A 220 2.56 -13.15 -6.67
N GLY A 221 1.45 -12.83 -6.00
CA GLY A 221 1.35 -12.93 -4.55
C GLY A 221 2.14 -11.88 -3.76
N ILE A 222 2.72 -10.86 -4.40
CA ILE A 222 3.43 -9.76 -3.74
C ILE A 222 2.57 -8.50 -3.76
N TRP A 223 2.53 -7.80 -2.62
CA TRP A 223 1.75 -6.58 -2.40
C TRP A 223 2.57 -5.53 -1.62
N PRO A 224 3.40 -4.71 -2.30
CA PRO A 224 4.07 -3.57 -1.69
C PRO A 224 3.09 -2.40 -1.50
N ALA A 225 3.22 -1.68 -0.39
CA ALA A 225 2.38 -0.54 -0.07
C ALA A 225 3.16 0.63 0.54
N PHE A 226 2.80 1.85 0.12
CA PHE A 226 3.17 3.13 0.71
C PHE A 226 1.90 3.95 0.96
N TRP A 227 1.58 4.16 2.23
CA TRP A 227 0.24 4.53 2.66
C TRP A 227 0.26 5.21 4.02
N LEU A 228 -0.91 5.66 4.49
CA LEU A 228 -1.06 6.44 5.70
C LEU A 228 -2.20 5.93 6.58
N LEU A 229 -1.93 5.88 7.88
CA LEU A 229 -2.94 5.67 8.93
C LEU A 229 -2.77 6.69 10.06
N PRO A 230 -3.85 7.04 10.77
CA PRO A 230 -3.76 7.91 11.94
C PRO A 230 -2.84 7.30 12.99
N ARG A 231 -2.15 8.14 13.75
CA ARG A 231 -1.40 7.68 14.92
C ARG A 231 -2.34 6.93 15.88
N GLU A 232 -1.89 5.76 16.31
CA GLU A 232 -2.59 4.96 17.32
C GLU A 232 -2.81 5.71 18.64
N PRO A 233 -3.93 5.44 19.34
CA PRO A 233 -5.03 4.57 18.92
C PRO A 233 -5.92 5.25 17.87
N PHE A 234 -6.51 4.44 16.99
CA PHE A 234 -7.50 4.85 15.99
C PHE A 234 -8.51 3.73 15.72
N ALA A 235 -9.65 4.06 15.13
CA ALA A 235 -10.70 3.12 14.73
C ALA A 235 -10.78 3.04 13.20
N TRP A 236 -10.45 1.87 12.65
CA TRP A 236 -10.56 1.62 11.21
C TRP A 236 -11.98 1.17 10.81
N PRO A 237 -12.53 1.60 9.65
CA PRO A 237 -11.96 2.58 8.72
C PRO A 237 -12.37 4.02 9.05
N THR A 238 -13.13 4.27 10.11
CA THR A 238 -13.75 5.58 10.38
C THR A 238 -12.75 6.72 10.50
N ASP A 239 -11.60 6.49 11.13
CA ASP A 239 -10.58 7.51 11.31
C ASP A 239 -9.75 7.78 10.03
N GLY A 240 -10.00 7.00 8.96
CA GLY A 240 -9.46 7.17 7.62
C GLY A 240 -8.19 6.36 7.34
N GLU A 241 -8.00 6.02 6.06
CA GLU A 241 -6.81 5.39 5.50
C GLU A 241 -6.58 5.95 4.09
N ILE A 242 -5.32 6.25 3.76
CA ILE A 242 -4.92 6.87 2.51
C ILE A 242 -3.77 6.08 1.89
N ASP A 243 -4.03 5.46 0.75
CA ASP A 243 -3.06 4.63 0.07
C ASP A 243 -2.50 5.39 -1.12
N ILE A 244 -1.21 5.72 -1.02
CA ILE A 244 -0.53 6.53 -2.03
C ILE A 244 -0.08 5.64 -3.19
N ALA A 245 0.49 4.49 -2.84
CA ALA A 245 0.94 3.50 -3.80
C ALA A 245 0.72 2.07 -3.29
N GLU A 246 -0.06 1.30 -4.03
CA GLU A 246 -0.20 -0.14 -3.88
C GLU A 246 -0.11 -0.82 -5.24
N THR A 247 0.49 -2.00 -5.32
CA THR A 247 0.40 -2.85 -6.50
C THR A 247 0.18 -4.28 -6.06
N TRP A 248 -0.57 -5.05 -6.83
CA TRP A 248 -0.96 -6.40 -6.45
C TRP A 248 -0.50 -7.38 -7.51
N ASN A 249 -0.03 -8.56 -7.10
CA ASN A 249 0.22 -9.67 -8.02
C ASN A 249 1.18 -9.35 -9.19
N GLY A 250 1.99 -8.30 -9.08
CA GLY A 250 2.88 -7.84 -10.15
C GLY A 250 2.15 -7.36 -11.40
N ASP A 251 0.93 -6.84 -11.27
CA ASP A 251 0.13 -6.29 -12.36
C ASP A 251 0.73 -5.05 -13.03
N ARG A 252 1.70 -4.41 -12.37
CA ARG A 252 2.36 -3.16 -12.79
C ARG A 252 1.37 -2.00 -12.87
N GLU A 253 0.40 -2.01 -11.97
CA GLU A 253 -0.61 -0.97 -11.81
C GLU A 253 -0.60 -0.46 -10.38
N ASN A 254 -0.50 0.86 -10.24
CA ASN A 254 -0.64 1.51 -8.95
C ASN A 254 -2.12 1.69 -8.63
N HIS A 255 -2.55 1.17 -7.50
CA HIS A 255 -3.87 1.38 -6.93
C HIS A 255 -3.72 2.49 -5.89
N THR A 256 -4.29 3.66 -6.19
CA THR A 256 -4.46 4.74 -5.21
C THR A 256 -5.81 4.55 -4.56
N CYS A 257 -5.83 4.42 -3.23
CA CYS A 257 -7.03 4.11 -2.49
C CYS A 257 -7.29 5.13 -1.38
N LEU A 258 -8.56 5.25 -1.01
CA LEU A 258 -9.02 6.07 0.10
C LEU A 258 -10.12 5.28 0.80
N HIS A 259 -9.98 5.01 2.11
CA HIS A 259 -10.97 4.28 2.89
C HIS A 259 -11.46 5.12 4.07
N TRP A 260 -12.77 5.07 4.34
CA TRP A 260 -13.42 5.80 5.43
C TRP A 260 -14.74 5.13 5.84
N GLY A 261 -15.43 5.69 6.84
CA GLY A 261 -16.79 5.27 7.21
C GLY A 261 -16.86 3.89 7.88
N GLN A 262 -17.88 3.10 7.53
CA GLN A 262 -18.12 1.75 8.08
C GLN A 262 -18.14 0.68 6.99
N HIS A 263 -17.79 -0.56 7.33
CA HIS A 263 -17.67 -1.65 6.36
C HIS A 263 -18.98 -1.92 5.57
N HIS A 264 -20.16 -1.58 6.06
CA HIS A 264 -21.41 -1.84 5.37
C HIS A 264 -21.90 -0.67 4.50
N GLU A 265 -21.17 0.44 4.42
CA GLU A 265 -21.61 1.65 3.72
C GLU A 265 -21.24 1.64 2.22
N PRO A 266 -22.16 2.03 1.31
CA PRO A 266 -21.97 1.93 -0.14
C PRO A 266 -21.04 2.98 -0.76
N GLN A 267 -20.38 3.80 0.05
CA GLN A 267 -19.41 4.83 -0.40
C GLN A 267 -18.27 4.96 0.60
N LYS A 268 -17.76 3.84 1.09
CA LYS A 268 -16.73 3.79 2.15
C LYS A 268 -15.30 3.69 1.61
N HIS A 269 -15.14 3.53 0.30
CA HIS A 269 -13.83 3.50 -0.33
C HIS A 269 -13.85 3.98 -1.77
N ARG A 270 -12.70 4.48 -2.24
CA ARG A 270 -12.42 4.82 -3.63
C ARG A 270 -11.12 4.20 -4.06
N VAL A 271 -11.07 3.73 -5.30
CA VAL A 271 -9.85 3.18 -5.90
C VAL A 271 -9.66 3.76 -7.29
N LEU A 272 -8.42 4.04 -7.65
CA LEU A 272 -8.01 4.35 -9.02
C LEU A 272 -6.74 3.61 -9.40
N GLY A 273 -6.83 2.83 -10.48
CA GLY A 273 -5.69 2.19 -11.11
C GLY A 273 -4.93 3.12 -12.05
N THR A 274 -3.60 3.16 -11.93
CA THR A 274 -2.70 3.85 -12.86
C THR A 274 -1.62 2.89 -13.32
N ARG A 275 -1.60 2.57 -14.62
CA ARG A 275 -0.61 1.67 -15.21
C ARG A 275 0.80 2.28 -15.19
N ILE A 276 1.77 1.53 -14.67
CA ILE A 276 3.20 1.90 -14.63
C ILE A 276 4.05 0.70 -15.04
N PRO A 277 4.23 0.44 -16.36
CA PRO A 277 4.86 -0.79 -16.86
C PRO A 277 6.28 -1.06 -16.35
N ASP A 278 7.00 -0.02 -15.92
CA ASP A 278 8.40 -0.03 -15.55
C ASP A 278 8.65 0.25 -14.05
N MET A 279 7.62 0.17 -13.18
CA MET A 279 7.75 0.49 -11.75
C MET A 279 8.74 -0.39 -10.96
N HIS A 280 9.09 -1.57 -11.51
CA HIS A 280 10.09 -2.48 -10.96
C HIS A 280 11.53 -2.17 -11.42
N ALA A 281 11.67 -1.32 -12.45
CA ALA A 281 12.94 -1.04 -13.11
C ALA A 281 13.50 0.35 -12.80
N ARG A 282 12.69 1.24 -12.24
CA ARG A 282 13.11 2.60 -11.87
C ARG A 282 12.39 3.10 -10.61
N PRO A 283 12.93 4.11 -9.91
CA PRO A 283 12.19 4.83 -8.90
C PRO A 283 11.02 5.57 -9.54
N VAL A 284 9.81 5.28 -9.07
CA VAL A 284 8.60 6.03 -9.38
C VAL A 284 8.43 7.13 -8.34
N ARG A 285 8.12 8.34 -8.80
CA ARG A 285 7.82 9.46 -7.88
C ARG A 285 6.34 9.43 -7.53
N TYR A 286 6.06 9.42 -6.23
CA TYR A 286 4.74 9.59 -5.66
C TYR A 286 4.70 10.87 -4.85
N ASP A 287 3.71 11.73 -5.09
CA ASP A 287 3.43 12.87 -4.20
C ASP A 287 2.00 12.77 -3.67
N PHE A 288 1.83 13.00 -2.37
CA PHE A 288 0.55 13.19 -1.72
C PHE A 288 0.49 14.60 -1.14
N ALA A 289 -0.39 15.43 -1.67
CA ALA A 289 -0.58 16.82 -1.25
C ALA A 289 -1.90 16.98 -0.50
N TRP A 290 -1.89 17.72 0.60
CA TRP A 290 -3.09 18.00 1.37
C TRP A 290 -3.20 19.47 1.77
N ASP A 291 -4.42 19.98 1.76
CA ASP A 291 -4.78 21.30 2.28
C ASP A 291 -6.00 21.18 3.19
N GLN A 292 -5.78 21.23 4.49
CA GLN A 292 -6.77 21.13 5.56
C GLN A 292 -6.66 22.36 6.50
N PRO A 293 -7.09 23.55 6.06
CA PRO A 293 -7.00 24.76 6.88
C PRO A 293 -7.69 24.57 8.24
N GLY A 294 -6.93 24.78 9.32
CA GLY A 294 -7.43 24.65 10.69
C GLY A 294 -7.52 23.23 11.21
N GLY A 295 -7.05 22.22 10.46
CA GLY A 295 -6.89 20.84 10.92
C GLY A 295 -8.19 20.15 11.34
N GLN A 296 -9.32 20.59 10.79
CA GLN A 296 -10.62 20.06 11.17
C GLN A 296 -10.79 18.66 10.59
N ALA A 297 -11.16 17.71 11.45
CA ALA A 297 -11.47 16.34 11.04
C ALA A 297 -12.56 16.33 9.96
N GLY A 298 -12.43 15.43 8.98
CA GLY A 298 -13.39 15.26 7.90
C GLY A 298 -13.55 16.45 6.95
N GLN A 299 -12.59 17.38 6.92
CA GLN A 299 -12.60 18.54 6.03
C GLN A 299 -11.24 18.73 5.38
N GLY A 300 -11.18 19.38 4.21
CA GLY A 300 -9.95 19.63 3.48
C GLY A 300 -9.85 18.85 2.18
N ARG A 301 -8.76 19.07 1.45
CA ARG A 301 -8.57 18.61 0.07
C ARG A 301 -7.30 17.80 -0.04
N MET A 302 -7.33 16.76 -0.86
CA MET A 302 -6.22 15.84 -1.10
C MET A 302 -6.01 15.63 -2.60
N LEU A 303 -4.75 15.52 -3.00
CA LEU A 303 -4.31 15.24 -4.36
C LEU A 303 -3.18 14.22 -4.34
N TRP A 304 -3.29 13.21 -5.21
CA TRP A 304 -2.27 12.20 -5.44
C TRP A 304 -1.64 12.42 -6.80
N TYR A 305 -0.33 12.24 -6.85
CA TYR A 305 0.47 12.40 -8.05
C TYR A 305 1.36 11.18 -8.27
N ILE A 306 1.52 10.82 -9.55
CA ILE A 306 2.47 9.81 -10.00
C ILE A 306 3.30 10.42 -11.13
N ASP A 307 4.62 10.46 -10.95
CA ASP A 307 5.58 11.09 -11.84
C ASP A 307 5.14 12.52 -12.24
N GLY A 308 4.63 13.27 -11.26
CA GLY A 308 4.17 14.65 -11.43
C GLY A 308 2.79 14.83 -12.06
N ARG A 309 2.11 13.76 -12.49
CA ARG A 309 0.75 13.85 -13.04
C ARG A 309 -0.28 13.66 -11.93
N PRO A 310 -1.29 14.55 -11.79
CA PRO A 310 -2.37 14.31 -10.83
C PRO A 310 -3.19 13.09 -11.28
N VAL A 311 -3.27 12.08 -10.41
CA VAL A 311 -4.00 10.83 -10.71
C VAL A 311 -5.33 10.79 -9.99
N MET A 312 -5.42 11.28 -8.76
CA MET A 312 -6.66 11.28 -7.99
C MET A 312 -6.77 12.55 -7.14
N LYS A 313 -7.99 13.04 -6.94
CA LYS A 313 -8.33 14.08 -5.96
C LYS A 313 -9.53 13.69 -5.13
N ALA A 314 -9.55 14.10 -3.87
CA ALA A 314 -10.68 13.88 -2.99
C ALA A 314 -10.78 14.98 -1.94
N GLN A 315 -12.01 15.22 -1.46
CA GLN A 315 -12.19 15.89 -0.17
C GLN A 315 -11.83 14.88 0.92
N VAL A 316 -11.35 15.36 2.06
CA VAL A 316 -11.17 14.54 3.27
C VAL A 316 -12.56 14.06 3.71
N PRO A 317 -12.82 12.74 3.75
CA PRO A 317 -14.14 12.22 4.08
C PRO A 317 -14.53 12.49 5.54
N PRO A 318 -15.83 12.69 5.86
CA PRO A 318 -16.31 12.80 7.24
C PRO A 318 -15.83 11.65 8.12
N GLY A 319 -15.49 11.94 9.38
CA GLY A 319 -14.94 10.98 10.33
C GLY A 319 -13.42 10.83 10.27
N THR A 320 -12.81 11.09 9.11
CA THR A 320 -11.34 11.03 8.95
C THR A 320 -10.65 11.98 9.93
N ARG A 321 -9.67 11.47 10.67
CA ARG A 321 -8.88 12.27 11.61
C ARG A 321 -8.11 13.39 10.89
N PRO A 322 -7.67 14.43 11.62
CA PRO A 322 -6.84 15.48 11.04
C PRO A 322 -5.62 14.85 10.33
N LEU A 323 -5.34 15.29 9.10
CA LEU A 323 -4.28 14.68 8.29
C LEU A 323 -2.90 14.86 8.94
N ARG A 324 -2.72 15.93 9.73
CA ARG A 324 -1.51 16.15 10.55
C ARG A 324 -1.19 15.00 11.52
N ASP A 325 -2.18 14.17 11.87
CA ASP A 325 -2.05 13.02 12.77
C ASP A 325 -1.68 11.73 12.04
N MET A 326 -1.67 11.74 10.71
CA MET A 326 -1.36 10.57 9.91
C MET A 326 0.14 10.23 10.00
N THR A 327 0.42 8.95 10.20
CA THR A 327 1.74 8.33 10.12
C THR A 327 1.93 7.69 8.76
N ILE A 328 3.19 7.54 8.34
CA ILE A 328 3.59 6.88 7.10
C ILE A 328 3.79 5.40 7.36
N LEU A 329 3.21 4.57 6.50
CA LEU A 329 3.40 3.13 6.51
C LEU A 329 4.10 2.66 5.23
N LEU A 330 5.02 1.73 5.41
CA LEU A 330 5.76 1.07 4.35
C LEU A 330 5.82 -0.42 4.64
N ASN A 331 5.33 -1.26 3.72
CA ASN A 331 5.40 -2.71 3.85
C ASN A 331 5.41 -3.44 2.51
N VAL A 332 5.77 -4.72 2.55
CA VAL A 332 5.53 -5.66 1.46
C VAL A 332 4.77 -6.85 2.02
N ALA A 333 3.46 -6.90 1.79
CA ALA A 333 2.61 -8.04 2.14
C ALA A 333 2.76 -9.17 1.11
N MET A 334 2.40 -10.39 1.52
CA MET A 334 2.42 -11.59 0.69
C MET A 334 1.09 -12.32 0.75
N GLY A 335 0.52 -12.65 -0.40
CA GLY A 335 -0.81 -13.26 -0.50
C GLY A 335 -1.93 -12.29 -0.12
N GLY A 336 -2.94 -12.79 0.58
CA GLY A 336 -4.13 -12.03 0.93
C GLY A 336 -5.22 -11.97 -0.14
N ASN A 337 -6.35 -11.36 0.23
CA ASN A 337 -7.57 -11.30 -0.57
C ASN A 337 -7.32 -10.67 -1.96
N VAL A 338 -6.58 -9.56 -2.00
CA VAL A 338 -6.23 -8.84 -3.24
C VAL A 338 -5.32 -9.67 -4.16
N CYS A 339 -4.57 -10.61 -3.60
CA CYS A 339 -3.76 -11.53 -4.38
C CYS A 339 -4.56 -12.71 -4.97
N ALA A 340 -5.85 -12.85 -4.64
CA ALA A 340 -6.75 -13.87 -5.17
C ALA A 340 -6.19 -15.30 -5.08
N GLY A 341 -5.62 -15.65 -3.91
CA GLY A 341 -5.05 -16.97 -3.63
C GLY A 341 -3.67 -17.23 -4.24
N LYS A 342 -3.07 -16.27 -4.97
CA LYS A 342 -1.70 -16.39 -5.44
C LYS A 342 -0.71 -16.23 -4.29
N THR A 343 0.37 -16.98 -4.37
CA THR A 343 1.49 -16.92 -3.42
C THR A 343 2.80 -16.68 -4.18
N PRO A 344 3.78 -15.99 -3.58
CA PRO A 344 5.06 -15.75 -4.22
C PRO A 344 5.89 -17.04 -4.32
N ALA A 345 6.77 -17.10 -5.32
CA ALA A 345 7.79 -18.14 -5.40
C ALA A 345 8.90 -17.90 -4.36
N ASP A 346 9.70 -18.92 -4.07
CA ASP A 346 10.83 -18.78 -3.16
C ASP A 346 11.84 -17.73 -3.66
N GLY A 347 12.32 -16.88 -2.76
CA GLY A 347 13.22 -15.77 -3.09
C GLY A 347 13.01 -14.56 -2.19
N TYR A 348 13.53 -13.42 -2.63
CA TYR A 348 13.34 -12.14 -1.97
C TYR A 348 12.75 -11.10 -2.94
N TYR A 349 11.94 -10.21 -2.39
CA TYR A 349 11.22 -9.16 -3.11
C TYR A 349 11.43 -7.84 -2.38
N ASP A 350 12.23 -6.96 -2.98
CA ASP A 350 12.65 -5.70 -2.36
C ASP A 350 11.78 -4.54 -2.86
N MET A 351 11.11 -3.86 -1.93
CA MET A 351 10.66 -2.49 -2.13
C MET A 351 11.78 -1.55 -1.68
N VAL A 352 12.24 -0.68 -2.59
CA VAL A 352 13.38 0.20 -2.35
C VAL A 352 12.91 1.65 -2.32
N VAL A 353 12.93 2.26 -1.14
CA VAL A 353 12.64 3.68 -0.95
C VAL A 353 13.95 4.46 -1.15
N CYS A 354 14.08 5.06 -2.32
CA CYS A 354 15.27 5.80 -2.74
C CYS A 354 15.35 7.18 -2.08
N ALA A 355 14.19 7.81 -1.85
CA ALA A 355 14.08 9.06 -1.12
C ALA A 355 12.65 9.22 -0.57
N LEU A 356 12.52 9.91 0.55
CA LEU A 356 11.24 10.27 1.16
C LEU A 356 11.41 11.63 1.84
N TRP A 357 10.42 12.51 1.76
CA TRP A 357 10.44 13.76 2.53
C TRP A 357 9.06 14.37 2.62
N MET A 358 8.91 15.32 3.56
CA MET A 358 7.76 16.19 3.64
C MET A 358 8.17 17.65 3.50
N ALA A 359 7.38 18.40 2.73
CA ALA A 359 7.61 19.80 2.41
C ALA A 359 6.33 20.63 2.55
N ASP A 360 6.49 21.94 2.72
CA ASP A 360 5.35 22.86 2.89
C ASP A 360 4.52 23.04 1.60
N GLU A 361 5.07 22.73 0.42
CA GLU A 361 4.36 22.84 -0.86
C GLU A 361 4.93 21.93 -1.96
N LEU A 362 4.15 21.73 -3.02
CA LEU A 362 4.55 20.96 -4.20
C LEU A 362 5.75 21.59 -4.91
N GLU A 363 6.64 20.76 -5.43
CA GLU A 363 7.61 21.22 -6.42
C GLU A 363 6.90 21.67 -7.71
N TYR A 364 7.55 22.59 -8.45
CA TYR A 364 7.09 23.08 -9.75
C TYR A 364 5.72 23.77 -9.69
N GLY A 365 5.59 24.78 -8.83
CA GLY A 365 4.40 25.66 -8.79
C GLY A 365 3.66 25.69 -7.46
N GLY A 366 4.13 24.94 -6.45
CA GLY A 366 3.64 25.05 -5.08
C GLY A 366 2.14 24.91 -4.96
N TRP A 367 1.55 25.77 -4.13
CA TRP A 367 0.10 25.82 -3.97
C TRP A 367 -0.65 26.30 -5.21
N GLY A 368 -0.01 27.09 -6.09
CA GLY A 368 -0.64 27.47 -7.37
C GLY A 368 -0.92 26.26 -8.27
N ARG A 369 0.02 25.30 -8.30
CA ARG A 369 -0.18 24.01 -8.98
C ARG A 369 -1.28 23.18 -8.33
N PHE A 370 -1.30 23.11 -6.99
CA PHE A 370 -2.36 22.43 -6.26
C PHE A 370 -3.75 22.97 -6.62
N GLU A 371 -3.94 24.29 -6.59
CA GLU A 371 -5.23 24.91 -6.93
C GLU A 371 -5.62 24.66 -8.39
N HIS A 372 -4.65 24.72 -9.31
CA HIS A 372 -4.87 24.42 -10.72
C HIS A 372 -5.37 22.98 -10.92
N ASP A 373 -4.65 21.99 -10.40
CA ASP A 373 -4.98 20.57 -10.55
C ASP A 373 -6.27 20.21 -9.81
N TRP A 374 -6.53 20.85 -8.67
CA TRP A 374 -7.78 20.73 -7.92
C TRP A 374 -8.98 21.26 -8.72
N GLY A 375 -8.84 22.44 -9.33
CA GLY A 375 -9.89 23.06 -10.14
C GLY A 375 -10.10 22.40 -11.50
N ASN A 376 -9.12 21.65 -11.99
CA ASN A 376 -9.20 20.98 -13.28
C ASN A 376 -10.24 19.84 -13.25
N PRO A 377 -11.29 19.88 -14.10
CA PRO A 377 -12.29 18.81 -14.19
C PRO A 377 -11.72 17.49 -14.74
N GLY A 378 -10.58 17.52 -15.42
CA GLY A 378 -9.88 16.34 -15.92
C GLY A 378 -9.14 15.55 -14.84
N THR A 379 -8.94 16.09 -13.64
CA THR A 379 -8.33 15.37 -12.52
C THR A 379 -9.33 14.37 -11.93
N PRO A 380 -9.07 13.05 -11.98
CA PRO A 380 -10.01 12.02 -11.53
C PRO A 380 -10.29 12.07 -10.03
N GLN A 381 -11.43 11.53 -9.60
CA GLN A 381 -11.79 11.40 -8.17
C GLN A 381 -11.66 9.98 -7.61
N GLY A 382 -11.21 9.02 -8.43
CA GLY A 382 -11.35 7.59 -8.17
C GLY A 382 -12.77 7.09 -8.38
N ASN A 383 -12.92 5.76 -8.46
CA ASN A 383 -14.22 5.11 -8.56
C ASN A 383 -14.63 4.60 -7.17
N THR A 384 -15.89 4.79 -6.81
CA THR A 384 -16.48 4.09 -5.67
C THR A 384 -16.73 2.64 -6.08
N TYR A 385 -16.34 1.69 -5.24
CA TYR A 385 -16.58 0.26 -5.43
C TYR A 385 -17.50 -0.31 -4.35
#